data_AF-A0A2K8VHB3-F1
#
_entry.id   AF-A0A2K8VHB3-F1
#
_cell.length_a   1.000
_cell.length_b   1.000
_cell.length_c   1.000
_cell.angle_alpha   90.00
_cell.angle_beta   90.00
_cell.angle_gamma   90.00
#
_symmetry.space_group_name_H-M   'P 1'
#
loop_
_entity.id
_entity.type
_entity.pdbx_description
1 polymer ?
#
loop_
_entity_poly.entity_id
_entity_poly.type
_entity_poly.pdbx_seq_one_letter_code
_entity_poly.pdbx_strand_id
1 'polypeptide(L)'
;MHFARNWDTIHFNPYRSTKVSFPFEINFLDTTYASPIPRKHVVTSRYGWRRGRAHRGIDIDLITGDDVYSVLDGKVRYVGYHPGHGKTIVVRHYNGLETVYAHLSKYDVTVNTIVKKGELIGKGGNTGRSRGSHLHLEIRYSGIDINPEHIFNFKNKTTIRSKNIWVTEDWATPYYHISTRQSDLVTLDTFEKVTAYKKRKRKVYIVKRGDTLSEIAYKNHVPIRRICKTNKIRKTSTLKIGQRLIL
;
A
#
# COMPACT_ATOMS: atom_id res chain seq x y z
N MET A 1 -11.50 17.47 12.49
CA MET A 1 -11.24 17.56 11.03
C MET A 1 -9.84 17.04 10.71
N HIS A 2 -9.68 16.02 9.84
CA HIS A 2 -8.38 15.42 9.50
C HIS A 2 -7.39 16.36 8.78
N PHE A 3 -7.85 17.54 8.35
CA PHE A 3 -7.03 18.54 7.67
C PHE A 3 -6.31 19.54 8.57
N ALA A 4 -6.57 19.55 9.88
CA ALA A 4 -5.88 20.48 10.79
C ALA A 4 -4.59 19.89 11.38
N ARG A 5 -4.61 18.59 11.71
CA ARG A 5 -3.49 17.93 12.40
C ARG A 5 -2.38 17.54 11.42
N ASN A 6 -1.13 17.88 11.72
CA ASN A 6 0.03 17.60 10.87
C ASN A 6 -0.20 18.04 9.41
N TRP A 7 -0.89 19.18 9.22
CA TRP A 7 -1.05 19.81 7.91
C TRP A 7 0.21 20.62 7.62
N ASP A 8 0.96 20.13 6.65
CA ASP A 8 2.23 20.68 6.21
C ASP A 8 2.17 20.58 4.70
N THR A 9 2.49 21.63 3.96
CA THR A 9 2.43 21.63 2.49
C THR A 9 3.81 21.52 1.84
N ILE A 10 4.86 21.51 2.66
CA ILE A 10 6.28 21.60 2.26
C ILE A 10 6.94 20.22 2.34
N HIS A 11 6.71 19.47 3.41
CA HIS A 11 7.37 18.17 3.60
C HIS A 11 6.56 17.03 3.00
N PHE A 12 7.22 16.10 2.31
CA PHE A 12 6.54 14.92 1.74
C PHE A 12 5.90 14.00 2.80
N ASN A 13 6.52 13.85 3.97
CA ASN A 13 5.97 13.12 5.11
C ASN A 13 6.05 13.96 6.40
N PRO A 14 4.95 14.57 6.85
CA PRO A 14 4.91 15.43 8.04
C PRO A 14 4.70 14.67 9.36
N TYR A 15 4.68 13.33 9.34
CA TYR A 15 4.30 12.49 10.48
C TYR A 15 5.50 11.85 11.20
N ARG A 16 6.68 12.48 11.17
CA ARG A 16 7.94 11.88 11.67
C ARG A 16 7.88 11.42 13.13
N SER A 17 7.10 12.09 13.98
CA SER A 17 6.93 11.77 15.40
C SER A 17 5.62 11.05 15.73
N THR A 18 4.78 10.80 14.73
CA THR A 18 3.45 10.21 14.96
C THR A 18 3.56 8.70 15.12
N LYS A 19 3.11 8.19 16.27
CA LYS A 19 2.96 6.76 16.51
C LYS A 19 1.52 6.35 16.20
N VAL A 20 1.37 5.40 15.29
CA VAL A 20 0.06 4.79 14.96
C VAL A 20 -0.06 3.46 15.70
N SER A 21 -1.15 3.27 16.42
CA SER A 21 -1.47 1.98 17.05
C SER A 21 -2.30 1.12 16.11
N PHE A 22 -2.01 -0.18 16.05
CA PHE A 22 -2.75 -1.15 15.25
C PHE A 22 -3.60 -2.08 16.12
N PRO A 23 -4.80 -2.47 15.66
CA PRO A 23 -5.42 -2.09 14.41
C PRO A 23 -6.09 -0.72 14.52
N PHE A 24 -6.29 -0.03 13.40
CA PHE A 24 -7.08 1.20 13.35
C PHE A 24 -8.15 1.11 12.26
N GLU A 25 -9.23 1.83 12.44
CA GLU A 25 -10.37 1.84 11.52
C GLU A 25 -10.30 3.03 10.56
N ILE A 26 -10.70 2.80 9.31
CA ILE A 26 -10.94 3.81 8.29
C ILE A 26 -12.38 3.65 7.82
N ASN A 27 -13.14 4.74 7.86
CA ASN A 27 -14.53 4.79 7.43
C ASN A 27 -14.65 5.54 6.10
N PHE A 28 -15.37 4.98 5.15
CA PHE A 28 -15.63 5.52 3.83
C PHE A 28 -17.10 5.91 3.70
N LEU A 29 -17.35 7.08 3.12
CA LEU A 29 -18.70 7.55 2.82
C LEU A 29 -19.30 6.80 1.63
N ASP A 30 -18.47 6.48 0.64
CA ASP A 30 -18.83 5.83 -0.61
C ASP A 30 -18.36 4.36 -0.64
N THR A 31 -18.93 3.57 -1.54
CA THR A 31 -18.49 2.19 -1.83
C THR A 31 -17.60 2.12 -3.07
N THR A 32 -17.42 3.24 -3.77
CA THR A 32 -16.62 3.35 -5.00
C THR A 32 -15.51 4.39 -4.86
N TYR A 33 -14.45 4.22 -5.65
CA TYR A 33 -13.39 5.20 -5.83
C TYR A 33 -13.30 5.59 -7.31
N ALA A 34 -12.64 6.69 -7.64
CA ALA A 34 -12.35 7.02 -9.04
C ALA A 34 -11.08 6.31 -9.50
N SER A 35 -11.11 5.81 -10.74
CA SER A 35 -9.90 5.30 -11.38
C SER A 35 -8.83 6.40 -11.40
N PRO A 36 -7.59 6.16 -10.91
CA PRO A 36 -6.54 7.17 -10.91
C PRO A 36 -5.97 7.45 -12.31
N ILE A 37 -6.32 6.63 -13.31
CA ILE A 37 -5.91 6.76 -14.72
C ILE A 37 -7.11 6.44 -15.63
N PRO A 38 -7.16 6.93 -16.88
CA PRO A 38 -8.30 6.68 -17.77
C PRO A 38 -8.36 5.26 -18.34
N ARG A 39 -7.25 4.51 -18.27
CA ARG A 39 -7.11 3.16 -18.85
C ARG A 39 -7.42 2.06 -17.83
N LYS A 40 -7.57 0.83 -18.33
CA LYS A 40 -7.68 -0.37 -17.49
C LYS A 40 -6.44 -0.51 -16.59
N HIS A 41 -6.67 -0.86 -15.33
CA HIS A 41 -5.59 -1.05 -14.36
C HIS A 41 -4.77 -2.28 -14.69
N VAL A 42 -3.53 -2.07 -15.12
CA VAL A 42 -2.52 -3.12 -15.19
C VAL A 42 -1.49 -2.84 -14.10
N VAL A 43 -1.62 -3.54 -12.98
CA VAL A 43 -0.65 -3.41 -11.87
C VAL A 43 0.62 -4.17 -12.24
N THR A 44 1.67 -3.43 -12.58
CA THR A 44 2.97 -3.96 -13.05
C THR A 44 3.90 -4.34 -11.90
N SER A 45 3.75 -3.69 -10.74
CA SER A 45 4.49 -4.02 -9.53
C SER A 45 3.67 -3.68 -8.30
N ARG A 46 3.56 -4.63 -7.37
CA ARG A 46 2.68 -4.55 -6.19
C ARG A 46 3.42 -4.04 -4.97
N TYR A 47 2.64 -3.69 -3.96
CA TYR A 47 3.16 -3.36 -2.64
C TYR A 47 3.96 -4.54 -2.07
N GLY A 48 5.09 -4.24 -1.43
CA GLY A 48 5.89 -5.24 -0.74
C GLY A 48 7.38 -5.16 -0.98
N TRP A 49 8.11 -6.14 -0.46
CA TRP A 49 9.57 -6.10 -0.52
C TRP A 49 10.13 -6.54 -1.87
N ARG A 50 11.00 -5.73 -2.48
CA ARG A 50 11.68 -6.04 -3.74
C ARG A 50 13.10 -5.48 -3.80
N ARG A 51 14.05 -6.26 -4.32
CA ARG A 51 15.45 -5.82 -4.60
C ARG A 51 16.09 -5.03 -3.45
N GLY A 52 16.01 -5.57 -2.23
CA GLY A 52 16.63 -4.96 -1.05
C GLY A 52 15.91 -3.72 -0.48
N ARG A 53 14.76 -3.31 -1.03
CA ARG A 53 13.97 -2.17 -0.52
C ARG A 53 12.48 -2.46 -0.46
N ALA A 54 11.77 -1.71 0.39
CA ALA A 54 10.31 -1.72 0.40
C ALA A 54 9.75 -0.98 -0.82
N HIS A 55 8.73 -1.56 -1.45
CA HIS A 55 7.83 -0.87 -2.36
C HIS A 55 6.56 -0.50 -1.59
N ARG A 56 6.37 0.81 -1.37
CA ARG A 56 5.35 1.37 -0.45
C ARG A 56 4.00 1.68 -1.12
N GLY A 57 3.86 1.29 -2.38
CA GLY A 57 2.66 1.46 -3.17
C GLY A 57 2.54 0.40 -4.25
N ILE A 58 1.69 0.66 -5.23
CA ILE A 58 1.57 -0.12 -6.45
C ILE A 58 2.00 0.73 -7.65
N ASP A 59 2.60 0.07 -8.64
CA ASP A 59 2.93 0.65 -9.93
C ASP A 59 1.83 0.22 -10.91
N ILE A 60 1.13 1.19 -11.50
CA ILE A 60 0.08 0.99 -12.49
C ILE A 60 0.61 1.44 -13.84
N ASP A 61 0.47 0.59 -14.85
CA ASP A 61 0.86 0.90 -16.22
C ASP A 61 0.17 2.18 -16.70
N LEU A 62 0.97 3.08 -17.27
CA LEU A 62 0.54 4.40 -17.72
C LEU A 62 1.54 4.93 -18.73
N ILE A 63 1.04 5.63 -19.76
CA ILE A 63 1.87 6.33 -20.73
C ILE A 63 2.12 7.76 -20.26
N THR A 64 3.34 8.27 -20.48
CA THR A 64 3.70 9.63 -20.08
C THR A 64 2.79 10.62 -20.78
N GLY A 65 2.16 11.51 -20.02
CA GLY A 65 1.15 12.43 -20.52
C GLY A 65 -0.29 11.96 -20.37
N ASP A 66 -0.54 10.70 -19.99
CA ASP A 66 -1.90 10.26 -19.62
C ASP A 66 -2.38 11.04 -18.38
N ASP A 67 -3.68 11.28 -18.31
CA ASP A 67 -4.33 11.95 -17.18
C ASP A 67 -4.22 11.14 -15.88
N VAL A 68 -4.02 11.85 -14.77
CA VAL A 68 -4.05 11.29 -13.43
C VAL A 68 -5.12 11.99 -12.61
N TYR A 69 -6.01 11.20 -12.00
CA TYR A 69 -7.17 11.70 -11.26
C TYR A 69 -7.08 11.40 -9.76
N SER A 70 -7.71 12.23 -8.94
CA SER A 70 -7.85 11.97 -7.50
C SER A 70 -8.79 10.79 -7.25
N VAL A 71 -8.33 9.78 -6.51
CA VAL A 71 -9.12 8.56 -6.23
C VAL A 71 -10.34 8.81 -5.34
N LEU A 72 -10.29 9.86 -4.50
CA LEU A 72 -11.33 10.21 -3.52
C LEU A 72 -11.38 11.73 -3.33
N ASP A 73 -12.50 12.22 -2.78
CA ASP A 73 -12.65 13.60 -2.33
C ASP A 73 -11.59 13.95 -1.27
N GLY A 74 -11.02 15.15 -1.36
CA GLY A 74 -9.99 15.58 -0.42
C GLY A 74 -9.46 16.97 -0.66
N LYS A 75 -8.33 17.26 -0.03
CA LYS A 75 -7.58 18.49 -0.17
C LYS A 75 -6.13 18.17 -0.49
N VAL A 76 -5.58 18.81 -1.51
CA VAL A 76 -4.19 18.66 -1.91
C VAL A 76 -3.31 19.17 -0.78
N ARG A 77 -2.54 18.25 -0.20
CA ARG A 77 -1.61 18.57 0.89
C ARG A 77 -0.26 18.99 0.34
N TYR A 78 0.30 18.25 -0.61
CA TYR A 78 1.65 18.49 -1.13
C TYR A 78 1.68 18.40 -2.63
N VAL A 79 2.41 19.31 -3.25
CA VAL A 79 2.76 19.30 -4.67
C VAL A 79 4.24 19.66 -4.74
N GLY A 80 5.07 18.74 -5.22
CA GLY A 80 6.51 18.99 -5.25
C GLY A 80 7.34 17.82 -5.72
N TYR A 81 8.62 18.10 -5.94
CA TYR A 81 9.59 17.07 -6.29
C TYR A 81 10.15 16.43 -5.03
N HIS A 82 10.07 15.11 -4.91
CA HIS A 82 10.62 14.36 -3.78
C HIS A 82 11.64 13.31 -4.27
N PRO A 83 12.84 13.21 -3.66
CA PRO A 83 13.81 12.20 -4.02
C PRO A 83 13.22 10.79 -4.06
N GLY A 84 13.49 10.07 -5.14
CA GLY A 84 12.93 8.75 -5.38
C GLY A 84 11.52 8.75 -6.00
N HIS A 85 10.61 9.64 -5.59
CA HIS A 85 9.24 9.71 -6.11
C HIS A 85 9.10 10.65 -7.33
N GLY A 86 10.06 11.55 -7.53
CA GLY A 86 9.99 12.54 -8.60
C GLY A 86 8.91 13.57 -8.34
N LYS A 87 8.27 14.05 -9.41
CA LYS A 87 7.13 14.95 -9.29
C LYS A 87 5.97 14.21 -8.63
N THR A 88 5.52 14.73 -7.49
CA THR A 88 4.60 14.03 -6.61
C THR A 88 3.47 14.95 -6.13
N ILE A 89 2.25 14.43 -6.12
CA ILE A 89 1.08 15.05 -5.50
C ILE A 89 0.63 14.16 -4.35
N VAL A 90 0.29 14.76 -3.21
CA VAL A 90 -0.35 14.09 -2.08
C VAL A 90 -1.70 14.73 -1.81
N VAL A 91 -2.77 13.95 -1.88
CA VAL A 91 -4.13 14.38 -1.52
C VAL A 91 -4.48 13.74 -0.18
N ARG A 92 -4.89 14.55 0.80
CA ARG A 92 -5.47 14.04 2.05
C ARG A 92 -6.97 14.01 1.92
N HIS A 93 -7.59 12.91 2.35
CA HIS A 93 -9.02 12.67 2.26
C HIS A 93 -9.70 12.90 3.61
N TYR A 94 -11.03 13.04 3.56
CA TYR A 94 -11.85 13.32 4.74
C TYR A 94 -11.83 12.21 5.80
N ASN A 95 -11.45 10.99 5.43
CA ASN A 95 -11.27 9.85 6.33
C ASN A 95 -9.85 9.71 6.90
N GLY A 96 -8.97 10.69 6.64
CA GLY A 96 -7.59 10.71 7.13
C GLY A 96 -6.60 9.91 6.29
N LEU A 97 -7.05 9.22 5.24
CA LEU A 97 -6.13 8.65 4.24
C LEU A 97 -5.42 9.74 3.46
N GLU A 98 -4.19 9.47 3.07
CA GLU A 98 -3.48 10.20 2.03
C GLU A 98 -3.24 9.29 0.83
N THR A 99 -3.48 9.82 -0.36
CA THR A 99 -3.07 9.18 -1.61
C THR A 99 -1.89 9.93 -2.19
N VAL A 100 -0.87 9.18 -2.60
CA VAL A 100 0.37 9.70 -3.19
C VAL A 100 0.41 9.30 -4.66
N TYR A 101 0.54 10.28 -5.54
CA TYR A 101 0.67 10.11 -6.98
C TYR A 101 2.07 10.55 -7.38
N ALA A 102 2.94 9.60 -7.69
CA ALA A 102 4.36 9.84 -7.95
C ALA A 102 4.74 9.52 -9.40
N HIS A 103 5.97 9.92 -9.74
CA HIS A 103 6.57 9.84 -11.08
C HIS A 103 5.87 10.69 -12.14
N LEU A 104 5.10 11.70 -11.74
CA LEU A 104 4.32 12.54 -12.65
C LEU A 104 5.21 13.31 -13.66
N SER A 105 4.63 13.70 -14.78
CA SER A 105 5.26 14.62 -15.75
C SER A 105 4.84 16.07 -15.53
N LYS A 106 3.61 16.30 -15.07
CA LYS A 106 3.02 17.63 -14.85
C LYS A 106 2.09 17.63 -13.62
N TYR A 107 2.00 18.79 -12.96
CA TYR A 107 0.99 19.09 -11.95
C TYR A 107 -0.11 19.94 -12.58
N ASP A 108 -1.37 19.61 -12.31
CA ASP A 108 -2.53 20.41 -12.74
C ASP A 108 -3.30 20.99 -11.53
N VAL A 109 -2.77 20.82 -10.31
CA VAL A 109 -3.30 21.39 -9.06
C VAL A 109 -2.18 22.00 -8.22
N THR A 110 -2.56 22.84 -7.25
CA THR A 110 -1.65 23.45 -6.27
C THR A 110 -2.01 22.99 -4.85
N VAL A 111 -1.14 23.29 -3.89
CA VAL A 111 -1.41 22.97 -2.49
C VAL A 111 -2.66 23.70 -2.01
N ASN A 112 -3.40 23.07 -1.09
CA ASN A 112 -4.69 23.52 -0.57
C ASN A 112 -5.89 23.49 -1.53
N THR A 113 -5.74 23.11 -2.80
CA THR A 113 -6.88 22.86 -3.70
C THR A 113 -7.77 21.75 -3.13
N ILE A 114 -9.08 21.99 -3.06
CA ILE A 114 -10.06 20.95 -2.77
C ILE A 114 -10.33 20.21 -4.06
N VAL A 115 -10.20 18.89 -4.04
CA VAL A 115 -10.39 18.03 -5.21
C VAL A 115 -11.52 17.04 -4.97
N LYS A 116 -12.29 16.77 -6.00
CA LYS A 116 -13.33 15.74 -6.01
C LYS A 116 -12.80 14.39 -6.50
N LYS A 117 -13.47 13.32 -6.10
CA LYS A 117 -13.28 11.97 -6.65
C LYS A 117 -13.41 12.05 -8.18
N GLY A 118 -12.33 11.71 -8.89
CA GLY A 118 -12.26 11.73 -10.35
C GLY A 118 -11.79 13.05 -10.96
N GLU A 119 -11.43 14.04 -10.14
CA GLU A 119 -10.90 15.31 -10.63
C GLU A 119 -9.46 15.14 -11.13
N LEU A 120 -9.13 15.78 -12.26
CA LEU A 120 -7.79 15.79 -12.83
C LEU A 120 -6.83 16.52 -11.91
N ILE A 121 -5.73 15.87 -11.54
CA ILE A 121 -4.71 16.44 -10.65
C ILE A 121 -3.33 16.58 -11.32
N GLY A 122 -3.08 15.87 -12.40
CA GLY A 122 -1.81 15.93 -13.10
C GLY A 122 -1.73 15.00 -14.29
N LYS A 123 -0.51 14.84 -14.79
CA LYS A 123 -0.19 13.94 -15.90
C LYS A 123 0.85 12.93 -15.45
N GLY A 124 0.66 11.66 -15.82
CA GLY A 124 1.61 10.60 -15.49
C GLY A 124 2.93 10.75 -16.26
N GLY A 125 3.98 10.07 -15.80
CA GLY A 125 5.31 10.24 -16.37
C GLY A 125 6.35 9.22 -15.91
N ASN A 126 7.61 9.66 -15.90
CA ASN A 126 8.77 8.84 -15.55
C ASN A 126 9.82 9.64 -14.74
N THR A 127 9.38 10.58 -13.89
CA THR A 127 10.31 11.43 -13.12
C THR A 127 10.81 10.75 -11.84
N GLY A 128 11.95 11.18 -11.30
CA GLY A 128 12.52 10.62 -10.08
C GLY A 128 13.17 9.25 -10.32
N ARG A 129 13.07 8.33 -9.35
CA ARG A 129 13.71 7.00 -9.45
C ARG A 129 12.76 5.98 -10.06
N SER A 130 12.44 6.20 -11.33
CA SER A 130 11.63 5.32 -12.16
C SER A 130 12.46 4.69 -13.29
N ARG A 131 12.02 3.55 -13.82
CA ARG A 131 12.69 2.83 -14.93
C ARG A 131 11.93 2.90 -16.25
N GLY A 132 10.73 3.45 -16.23
CA GLY A 132 9.80 3.48 -17.34
C GLY A 132 8.51 4.17 -16.91
N SER A 133 7.70 4.58 -17.88
CA SER A 133 6.46 5.29 -17.61
C SER A 133 5.50 4.42 -16.79
N HIS A 134 5.03 4.94 -15.66
CA HIS A 134 3.99 4.33 -14.82
C HIS A 134 3.49 5.34 -13.78
N LEU A 135 2.33 5.07 -13.19
CA LEU A 135 1.89 5.74 -11.97
C LEU A 135 2.33 4.92 -10.76
N HIS A 136 3.13 5.52 -9.87
CA HIS A 136 3.34 4.97 -8.54
C HIS A 136 2.29 5.54 -7.58
N LEU A 137 1.37 4.69 -7.14
CA LEU A 137 0.27 5.03 -6.25
C LEU A 137 0.49 4.43 -4.87
N GLU A 138 0.57 5.28 -3.86
CA GLU A 138 0.59 4.84 -2.46
C GLU A 138 -0.67 5.29 -1.73
N ILE A 139 -1.09 4.47 -0.75
CA ILE A 139 -2.12 4.82 0.21
C ILE A 139 -1.45 4.87 1.58
N ARG A 140 -1.65 5.98 2.30
CA ARG A 140 -1.02 6.21 3.60
C ARG A 140 -2.04 6.62 4.64
N TYR A 141 -1.76 6.31 5.90
CA TYR A 141 -2.48 6.86 7.04
C TYR A 141 -1.48 7.35 8.07
N SER A 142 -1.52 8.64 8.39
CA SER A 142 -0.57 9.26 9.34
C SER A 142 0.89 8.91 9.02
N GLY A 143 1.27 8.96 7.74
CA GLY A 143 2.62 8.68 7.24
C GLY A 143 2.98 7.20 7.09
N ILE A 144 2.13 6.28 7.54
CA ILE A 144 2.31 4.84 7.38
C ILE A 144 1.71 4.38 6.06
N ASP A 145 2.52 3.76 5.19
CA ASP A 145 2.05 3.15 3.96
C ASP A 145 1.25 1.88 4.21
N ILE A 146 0.15 1.73 3.48
CA ILE A 146 -0.76 0.60 3.54
C ILE A 146 -0.81 0.00 2.14
N ASN A 147 -0.76 -1.33 2.04
CA ASN A 147 -0.97 -2.02 0.78
C ASN A 147 -2.32 -1.59 0.15
N PRO A 148 -2.31 -0.87 -0.99
CA PRO A 148 -3.52 -0.30 -1.58
C PRO A 148 -4.59 -1.35 -1.91
N GLU A 149 -4.17 -2.57 -2.23
CA GLU A 149 -5.06 -3.64 -2.67
C GLU A 149 -5.96 -4.19 -1.54
N HIS A 150 -5.62 -3.94 -0.27
CA HIS A 150 -6.50 -4.25 0.86
C HIS A 150 -7.62 -3.22 1.05
N ILE A 151 -7.54 -2.07 0.38
CA ILE A 151 -8.55 -1.00 0.47
C ILE A 151 -9.38 -0.95 -0.81
N PHE A 152 -8.71 -0.95 -1.97
CA PHE A 152 -9.33 -0.78 -3.28
C PHE A 152 -9.22 -2.03 -4.14
N ASN A 153 -10.22 -2.25 -4.99
CA ASN A 153 -10.18 -3.27 -6.02
C ASN A 153 -9.60 -2.68 -7.32
N PHE A 154 -8.42 -3.16 -7.75
CA PHE A 154 -7.74 -2.70 -8.98
C PHE A 154 -7.83 -3.69 -10.15
N LYS A 155 -8.71 -4.70 -10.10
CA LYS A 155 -8.83 -5.69 -11.20
C LYS A 155 -9.80 -5.21 -12.27
N ASN A 156 -11.09 -5.21 -11.96
CA ASN A 156 -12.16 -5.05 -12.95
C ASN A 156 -13.28 -4.08 -12.52
N LYS A 157 -13.23 -3.53 -11.30
CA LYS A 157 -14.26 -2.63 -10.75
C LYS A 157 -13.61 -1.60 -9.84
N THR A 158 -14.02 -0.35 -9.92
CA THR A 158 -13.53 0.74 -9.05
C THR A 158 -14.27 0.76 -7.70
N THR A 159 -14.28 -0.38 -7.01
CA THR A 159 -14.96 -0.55 -5.71
C THR A 159 -13.98 -0.49 -4.55
N ILE A 160 -14.42 0.09 -3.44
CA ILE A 160 -13.79 0.00 -2.12
C ILE A 160 -14.22 -1.33 -1.49
N ARG A 161 -13.32 -2.02 -0.78
CA ARG A 161 -13.61 -3.38 -0.27
C ARG A 161 -14.67 -3.44 0.82
N SER A 162 -14.84 -2.36 1.57
CA SER A 162 -15.87 -2.18 2.60
C SER A 162 -15.96 -0.70 2.98
N LYS A 163 -17.11 -0.27 3.52
CA LYS A 163 -17.25 1.07 4.09
C LYS A 163 -16.43 1.26 5.36
N ASN A 164 -16.35 0.22 6.19
CA ASN A 164 -15.52 0.22 7.39
C ASN A 164 -14.38 -0.76 7.15
N ILE A 165 -13.14 -0.30 7.27
CA ILE A 165 -11.94 -1.12 7.06
C ILE A 165 -11.01 -0.97 8.24
N TRP A 166 -10.72 -2.09 8.89
CA TRP A 166 -9.72 -2.20 9.92
C TRP A 166 -8.36 -2.56 9.32
N VAL A 167 -7.42 -1.64 9.43
CA VAL A 167 -6.05 -1.82 8.96
C VAL A 167 -5.23 -2.45 10.08
N THR A 168 -4.50 -3.50 9.73
CA THR A 168 -3.57 -4.19 10.64
C THR A 168 -2.13 -3.83 10.31
N GLU A 169 -1.22 -4.02 11.28
CA GLU A 169 0.21 -3.78 11.07
C GLU A 169 0.75 -4.58 9.88
N ASP A 170 0.20 -5.78 9.65
CA ASP A 170 0.61 -6.62 8.55
C ASP A 170 0.40 -5.95 7.19
N TRP A 171 -0.77 -5.34 6.99
CA TRP A 171 -1.13 -4.67 5.74
C TRP A 171 -0.27 -3.43 5.46
N ALA A 172 0.33 -2.89 6.51
CA ALA A 172 1.23 -1.75 6.50
C ALA A 172 2.71 -2.13 6.62
N THR A 173 3.04 -3.42 6.49
CA THR A 173 4.42 -3.92 6.59
C THR A 173 4.84 -4.50 5.23
N PRO A 174 5.55 -3.73 4.37
CA PRO A 174 5.96 -4.20 3.04
C PRO A 174 6.75 -5.51 3.07
N TYR A 175 7.46 -5.75 4.17
CA TYR A 175 8.24 -6.97 4.38
C TYR A 175 7.41 -8.27 4.39
N TYR A 176 6.10 -8.17 4.63
CA TYR A 176 5.14 -9.28 4.62
C TYR A 176 4.40 -9.46 3.29
N HIS A 177 4.76 -8.65 2.29
CA HIS A 177 4.19 -8.70 0.95
C HIS A 177 5.30 -8.85 -0.10
N ILE A 178 4.92 -9.22 -1.32
CA ILE A 178 5.84 -9.45 -2.44
C ILE A 178 5.35 -8.63 -3.63
N SER A 179 6.23 -7.89 -4.29
CA SER A 179 5.82 -7.00 -5.38
C SER A 179 5.38 -7.71 -6.66
N THR A 180 5.64 -9.00 -6.81
CA THR A 180 5.34 -9.76 -8.03
C THR A 180 4.02 -10.52 -7.96
N ARG A 181 3.39 -10.61 -6.78
CA ARG A 181 2.18 -11.42 -6.57
C ARG A 181 1.20 -10.71 -5.65
N GLN A 182 -0.08 -10.74 -6.00
CA GLN A 182 -1.14 -10.19 -5.14
C GLN A 182 -1.17 -10.95 -3.81
N SER A 183 -1.32 -10.21 -2.72
CA SER A 183 -1.44 -10.81 -1.39
C SER A 183 -2.80 -11.50 -1.23
N ASP A 184 -2.93 -12.39 -0.25
CA ASP A 184 -4.22 -12.99 0.06
C ASP A 184 -5.11 -11.93 0.71
N LEU A 185 -6.01 -11.37 -0.10
CA LEU A 185 -6.84 -10.24 0.30
C LEU A 185 -8.00 -10.74 1.17
N VAL A 186 -8.12 -10.16 2.36
CA VAL A 186 -9.20 -10.39 3.31
C VAL A 186 -9.83 -9.03 3.60
N THR A 187 -11.16 -8.98 3.65
CA THR A 187 -11.87 -7.78 4.11
C THR A 187 -12.03 -7.86 5.62
N LEU A 188 -11.55 -6.83 6.33
CA LEU A 188 -11.66 -6.70 7.79
C LEU A 188 -12.58 -5.54 8.11
N ASP A 189 -13.88 -5.80 8.09
CA ASP A 189 -14.96 -4.82 8.26
C ASP A 189 -15.52 -4.76 9.68
N THR A 190 -15.15 -5.71 10.53
CA THR A 190 -15.53 -5.74 11.95
C THR A 190 -14.33 -6.08 12.83
N PHE A 191 -14.36 -5.63 14.09
CA PHE A 191 -13.32 -5.93 15.08
C PHE A 191 -13.20 -7.44 15.37
N GLU A 192 -14.31 -8.17 15.30
CA GLU A 192 -14.33 -9.63 15.43
C GLU A 192 -13.52 -10.32 14.32
N LYS A 193 -13.69 -9.87 13.06
CA LYS A 193 -12.90 -10.37 11.92
C LYS A 193 -11.42 -10.06 12.09
N VAL A 194 -11.07 -8.90 12.65
CA VAL A 194 -9.67 -8.55 12.98
C VAL A 194 -9.10 -9.50 14.03
N THR A 195 -9.87 -9.77 15.09
CA THR A 195 -9.47 -10.68 16.17
C THR A 195 -9.28 -12.10 15.64
N ALA A 196 -10.22 -12.59 14.83
CA ALA A 196 -10.12 -13.88 14.15
C ALA A 196 -8.91 -13.93 13.19
N TYR A 197 -8.65 -12.86 12.44
CA TYR A 197 -7.51 -12.74 11.54
C TYR A 197 -6.17 -12.87 12.30
N LYS A 198 -6.03 -12.15 13.42
CA LYS A 198 -4.85 -12.25 14.30
C LYS A 198 -4.68 -13.65 14.89
N LYS A 199 -5.77 -14.32 15.26
CA LYS A 199 -5.75 -15.70 15.79
C LYS A 199 -5.33 -16.71 14.70
N ARG A 200 -5.92 -16.63 13.50
CA ARG A 200 -5.65 -17.52 12.36
C ARG A 200 -4.19 -17.48 11.90
N LYS A 201 -3.53 -16.33 12.02
CA LYS A 201 -2.12 -16.16 11.60
C LYS A 201 -1.10 -16.88 12.48
N ARG A 202 -1.48 -17.44 13.63
CA ARG A 202 -0.61 -18.37 14.37
C ARG A 202 -0.61 -19.76 13.73
N LYS A 203 -0.51 -19.85 12.39
CA LYS A 203 -0.39 -21.14 11.69
C LYS A 203 1.02 -21.67 11.94
N VAL A 204 1.10 -22.81 12.62
CA VAL A 204 2.36 -23.50 12.87
C VAL A 204 2.56 -24.58 11.81
N TYR A 205 3.71 -24.55 11.17
CA TYR A 205 4.19 -25.59 10.26
C TYR A 205 5.27 -26.41 10.96
N ILE A 206 5.21 -27.73 10.83
CA ILE A 206 6.21 -28.64 11.39
C ILE A 206 7.10 -29.09 10.23
N VAL A 207 8.39 -28.77 10.30
CA VAL A 207 9.38 -29.10 9.28
C VAL A 207 9.50 -30.62 9.13
N LYS A 208 9.38 -31.11 7.90
CA LYS A 208 9.51 -32.51 7.51
C LYS A 208 10.84 -32.75 6.80
N ARG A 209 11.22 -34.03 6.69
CA ARG A 209 12.41 -34.44 5.94
C ARG A 209 12.30 -33.97 4.48
N GLY A 210 13.33 -33.28 3.98
CA GLY A 210 13.38 -32.77 2.62
C GLY A 210 12.82 -31.35 2.45
N ASP A 211 12.18 -30.77 3.46
CA ASP A 211 11.65 -29.42 3.35
C ASP A 211 12.75 -28.37 3.22
N THR A 212 12.53 -27.43 2.31
CA THR A 212 13.29 -26.18 2.24
C THR A 212 12.44 -25.01 2.69
N LEU A 213 13.07 -23.96 3.24
CA LEU A 213 12.36 -22.75 3.63
C LEU A 213 11.63 -22.09 2.44
N SER A 214 12.22 -22.17 1.24
CA SER A 214 11.63 -21.68 0.00
C SER A 214 10.36 -22.44 -0.38
N GLU A 215 10.37 -23.76 -0.27
CA GLU A 215 9.23 -24.61 -0.59
C GLU A 215 8.10 -24.44 0.43
N ILE A 216 8.42 -24.40 1.72
CA ILE A 216 7.43 -24.10 2.79
C ILE A 216 6.76 -22.76 2.53
N ALA A 217 7.55 -21.72 2.23
CA ALA A 217 7.05 -20.39 1.92
C ALA A 217 6.12 -20.39 0.70
N TYR A 218 6.54 -21.04 -0.39
CA TYR A 218 5.77 -21.15 -1.62
C TYR A 218 4.42 -21.85 -1.40
N LYS A 219 4.43 -23.05 -0.81
CA LYS A 219 3.22 -23.86 -0.56
C LYS A 219 2.21 -23.18 0.36
N ASN A 220 2.69 -22.33 1.27
CA ASN A 220 1.83 -21.63 2.22
C ASN A 220 1.50 -20.20 1.81
N HIS A 221 1.92 -19.76 0.61
CA HIS A 221 1.74 -18.39 0.12
C HIS A 221 2.29 -17.29 1.04
N VAL A 222 3.26 -17.61 1.90
CA VAL A 222 3.91 -16.69 2.84
C VAL A 222 5.30 -16.30 2.33
N PRO A 223 5.72 -15.03 2.37
CA PRO A 223 7.08 -14.67 2.01
C PRO A 223 8.11 -15.30 2.95
N ILE A 224 9.19 -15.87 2.41
CA ILE A 224 10.34 -16.41 3.17
C ILE A 224 10.80 -15.42 4.25
N ARG A 225 10.84 -14.14 3.88
CA ARG A 225 11.18 -13.01 4.75
C ARG A 225 10.33 -12.98 6.01
N ARG A 226 9.01 -13.11 5.87
CA ARG A 226 8.06 -13.12 6.98
C ARG A 226 8.35 -14.28 7.91
N ILE A 227 8.51 -15.50 7.39
CA ILE A 227 8.86 -16.68 8.19
C ILE A 227 10.17 -16.44 8.96
N CYS A 228 11.20 -15.90 8.28
CA CYS A 228 12.48 -15.56 8.90
C CYS A 228 12.32 -14.59 10.07
N LYS A 229 11.60 -13.48 9.87
CA LYS A 229 11.41 -12.45 10.90
C LYS A 229 10.58 -12.97 12.07
N THR A 230 9.47 -13.65 11.80
CA THR A 230 8.58 -14.19 12.85
C THR A 230 9.28 -15.23 13.72
N ASN A 231 10.11 -16.08 13.10
CA ASN A 231 10.80 -17.16 13.81
C ASN A 231 12.22 -16.79 14.24
N LYS A 232 12.65 -15.54 14.01
CA LYS A 232 14.01 -15.06 14.29
C LYS A 232 15.12 -15.94 13.67
N ILE A 233 14.88 -16.46 12.46
CA ILE A 233 15.84 -17.26 11.68
C ILE A 233 16.33 -16.50 10.44
N ARG A 234 17.48 -16.91 9.88
CA ARG A 234 18.01 -16.37 8.62
C ARG A 234 17.56 -17.26 7.46
N LYS A 235 17.64 -16.73 6.24
CA LYS A 235 17.37 -17.51 5.02
C LYS A 235 18.32 -18.70 4.83
N THR A 236 19.52 -18.58 5.38
CA THR A 236 20.58 -19.59 5.37
C THR A 236 20.55 -20.48 6.61
N SER A 237 19.61 -20.28 7.53
CA SER A 237 19.49 -21.13 8.72
C SER A 237 19.07 -22.54 8.31
N THR A 238 19.79 -23.54 8.80
CA THR A 238 19.43 -24.95 8.65
C THR A 238 18.13 -25.24 9.41
N LEU A 239 17.14 -25.80 8.73
CA LEU A 239 15.88 -26.23 9.34
C LEU A 239 16.05 -27.63 9.95
N LYS A 240 15.57 -27.83 11.18
CA LYS A 240 15.58 -29.14 11.84
C LYS A 240 14.26 -29.86 11.61
N ILE A 241 14.29 -31.17 11.38
CA ILE A 241 13.07 -31.99 11.31
C ILE A 241 12.32 -31.86 12.65
N GLY A 242 11.00 -31.66 12.60
CA GLY A 242 10.17 -31.40 13.78
C GLY A 242 10.18 -29.94 14.26
N GLN A 243 11.03 -29.07 13.69
CA GLN A 243 11.03 -27.65 14.03
C GLN A 243 9.68 -27.00 13.72
N ARG A 244 9.14 -26.27 14.68
CA ARG A 244 7.89 -25.51 14.55
C ARG A 244 8.20 -24.14 13.99
N LEU A 245 7.65 -23.83 12.81
CA LEU A 245 7.73 -22.52 12.16
C LEU A 245 6.36 -21.85 12.19
N ILE A 246 6.32 -20.60 12.64
CA ILE A 246 5.14 -19.74 12.55
C ILE A 246 5.13 -19.08 11.16
N LEU A 247 4.03 -19.25 10.42
CA LEU A 247 3.87 -18.75 9.05
C LEU A 247 3.16 -17.37 8.97
#